data_AF-A0A7C1VBB4-F1
#
_entry.id   AF-A0A7C1VBB4-F1
#
_cell.length_a   1.000
_cell.length_b   1.000
_cell.length_c   1.000
_cell.angle_alpha   90.00
_cell.angle_beta   90.00
_cell.angle_gamma   90.00
#
_symmetry.space_group_name_H-M   'P 1'
#
loop_
_entity.id
_entity.type
_entity.pdbx_description
1 polymer ?
#
loop_
_entity_poly.entity_id
_entity_poly.type
_entity_poly.pdbx_seq_one_letter_code
_entity_poly.pdbx_strand_id
1 'polypeptide(L)'
;MEELSFNDWFGTFLEEKGLSTTEIELENRECFTLIPIGVIKEALSNCSKEYQSEVKVVLTESSKNEVEISAILEYLAKRIIYFDFEHEV
;
A
#
# COMPACT_ATOMS: atom_id res chain seq x y z
N MET A 1 12.80 21.43 -7.55
CA MET A 1 12.07 20.76 -6.46
C MET A 1 12.50 19.32 -6.53
N GLU A 2 13.22 18.81 -5.53
CA GLU A 2 13.62 17.39 -5.53
C GLU A 2 12.36 16.54 -5.39
N GLU A 3 12.20 15.57 -6.28
CA GLU A 3 11.08 14.63 -6.20
C GLU A 3 11.34 13.69 -5.03
N LEU A 4 10.41 13.62 -4.07
CA LEU A 4 10.49 12.67 -2.96
C LEU A 4 10.57 11.23 -3.50
N SER A 5 11.35 10.39 -2.81
CA SER A 5 11.34 8.95 -3.11
C SER A 5 9.93 8.38 -2.93
N PHE A 6 9.62 7.27 -3.58
CA PHE A 6 8.30 6.64 -3.44
C PHE A 6 7.99 6.33 -1.97
N ASN A 7 8.98 5.86 -1.21
CA ASN A 7 8.80 5.49 0.20
C ASN A 7 8.54 6.70 1.10
N ASP A 8 9.25 7.81 0.85
CA ASP A 8 9.05 9.05 1.60
C ASP A 8 7.67 9.64 1.29
N TRP A 9 7.34 9.72 -0.01
CA TRP A 9 6.02 10.17 -0.46
C TRP A 9 4.88 9.32 0.13
N PHE A 10 5.01 8.00 0.10
CA PHE A 10 3.98 7.09 0.59
C PHE A 10 3.83 7.20 2.12
N GLY A 11 4.95 7.41 2.84
CA GLY A 11 4.92 7.72 4.27
C GLY A 11 4.12 8.99 4.58
N THR A 12 4.47 10.09 3.93
CA THR A 12 3.75 11.37 4.08
C THR A 12 2.28 11.24 3.71
N PHE A 13 1.96 10.54 2.62
CA PHE A 13 0.58 10.33 2.20
C PHE A 13 -0.26 9.62 3.27
N LEU A 14 0.26 8.56 3.89
CA LEU A 14 -0.46 7.86 4.96
C LEU A 14 -0.69 8.76 6.18
N GLU A 15 0.31 9.53 6.58
CA GLU A 15 0.19 10.48 7.70
C GLU A 15 -0.86 11.56 7.42
N GLU A 16 -0.89 12.12 6.21
CA GLU A 16 -1.91 13.10 5.78
C GLU A 16 -3.33 12.53 5.78
N LYS A 17 -3.47 11.21 5.63
CA LYS A 17 -4.76 10.51 5.71
C LYS A 17 -5.11 10.03 7.12
N GLY A 18 -4.26 10.28 8.11
CA GLY A 18 -4.44 9.78 9.46
C GLY A 18 -4.37 8.25 9.55
N LEU A 19 -3.69 7.61 8.59
CA LEU A 19 -3.51 6.17 8.55
C LEU A 19 -2.24 5.76 9.29
N SER A 20 -2.27 4.53 9.81
CA SER A 20 -1.08 3.92 10.42
C SER A 20 0.04 3.81 9.39
N THR A 21 1.24 4.27 9.77
CA THR A 21 2.47 4.10 9.00
C THR A 21 3.24 2.83 9.39
N THR A 22 2.73 2.09 10.37
CA THR A 22 3.38 0.90 10.95
C THR A 22 2.78 -0.38 10.39
N GLU A 23 1.47 -0.51 10.45
CA GLU A 23 0.73 -1.71 10.08
C GLU A 23 -0.69 -1.39 9.62
N ILE A 24 -1.25 -2.27 8.79
CA ILE A 24 -2.66 -2.26 8.42
C ILE A 24 -3.32 -3.53 8.94
N GLU A 25 -4.58 -3.40 9.32
CA GLU A 25 -5.41 -4.54 9.67
C GLU A 25 -6.07 -5.10 8.41
N LEU A 26 -5.85 -6.38 8.15
CA LEU A 26 -6.46 -7.10 7.04
C LEU A 26 -7.55 -8.02 7.59
N GLU A 27 -8.80 -7.77 7.21
CA GLU A 27 -9.88 -8.69 7.51
C GLU A 27 -9.89 -9.87 6.51
N ASN A 28 -9.84 -11.08 7.06
CA ASN A 28 -10.08 -12.34 6.38
C ASN A 28 -11.23 -13.09 7.06
N ARG A 29 -11.78 -14.11 6.38
CA ARG A 29 -13.03 -14.82 6.77
C ARG A 29 -13.08 -15.34 8.22
N GLU A 30 -11.93 -15.55 8.85
CA GLU A 30 -11.83 -16.18 10.18
C GLU A 30 -10.94 -15.40 11.16
N CYS A 31 -10.21 -14.37 10.72
CA CYS A 31 -9.28 -13.61 11.55
C CYS A 31 -8.90 -12.25 10.96
N PHE A 32 -8.42 -11.36 11.83
CA PHE A 32 -7.69 -10.15 11.47
C PHE A 32 -6.20 -10.44 11.47
N THR A 33 -5.51 -10.05 10.40
CA THR A 33 -4.05 -10.14 10.29
C THR A 33 -3.47 -8.74 10.21
N LEU A 34 -2.51 -8.42 11.08
CA LEU A 34 -1.77 -7.17 11.00
C LEU A 34 -0.61 -7.34 10.02
N ILE A 35 -0.58 -6.48 8.99
CA ILE A 35 0.45 -6.49 7.95
C ILE A 35 1.30 -5.24 8.10
N PRO A 36 2.63 -5.36 8.27
CA PRO A 36 3.49 -4.19 8.35
C PRO A 36 3.43 -3.37 7.05
N ILE A 37 3.20 -2.06 7.16
CA ILE A 37 3.26 -1.11 6.02
C ILE A 37 4.63 -1.17 5.34
N GLY A 38 5.69 -1.50 6.08
CA GLY A 38 7.03 -1.72 5.55
C GLY A 38 7.07 -2.76 4.43
N VAL A 39 6.29 -3.84 4.54
CA VAL A 39 6.19 -4.89 3.50
C VAL A 39 5.56 -4.34 2.23
N ILE A 40 4.50 -3.52 2.36
CA ILE A 40 3.85 -2.86 1.23
C ILE A 40 4.80 -1.86 0.56
N LYS A 41 5.50 -1.06 1.35
CA LYS A 41 6.52 -0.12 0.87
C LYS A 41 7.61 -0.85 0.07
N GLU A 42 8.16 -1.91 0.64
CA GLU A 42 9.22 -2.70 0.02
C GLU A 42 8.75 -3.31 -1.30
N ALA A 43 7.60 -3.99 -1.31
CA ALA A 43 7.04 -4.60 -2.50
C ALA A 43 6.82 -3.58 -3.63
N LEU A 44 6.21 -2.44 -3.32
CA LEU A 44 5.98 -1.37 -4.30
C LEU A 44 7.27 -0.69 -4.75
N SER A 45 8.25 -0.55 -3.87
CA SER A 45 9.56 0.03 -4.20
C SER A 45 10.38 -0.83 -5.17
N ASN A 46 10.14 -2.15 -5.17
CA ASN A 46 10.73 -3.10 -6.11
C ASN A 46 10.03 -3.13 -7.49
N CYS A 47 8.86 -2.51 -7.62
CA CYS A 47 8.19 -2.36 -8.91
C CYS A 47 8.84 -1.27 -9.79
N SER A 48 8.48 -1.23 -11.08
CA SER A 48 8.98 -0.20 -12.00
C SER A 48 8.54 1.22 -11.59
N LYS A 49 9.23 2.24 -12.10
CA LYS A 49 8.89 3.65 -11.81
C LYS A 49 7.51 4.03 -12.35
N GLU A 50 7.13 3.47 -13.49
CA GLU A 50 5.81 3.63 -14.10
C GLU A 50 4.73 3.09 -13.16
N TYR A 51 4.92 1.87 -12.64
CA TYR A 51 3.97 1.27 -11.71
C TYR A 51 3.88 2.03 -10.39
N GLN A 52 5.01 2.46 -9.84
CA GLN A 52 5.04 3.35 -8.67
C GLN A 52 4.24 4.63 -8.91
N SER A 53 4.37 5.24 -10.10
CA SER A 53 3.62 6.43 -10.49
C SER A 53 2.13 6.16 -10.64
N GLU A 54 1.73 5.02 -11.21
CA GLU A 54 0.33 4.60 -11.30
C GLU A 54 -0.28 4.46 -9.90
N VAL A 55 0.43 3.82 -8.97
CA VAL A 55 -0.04 3.68 -7.58
C VAL A 55 -0.18 5.05 -6.90
N LYS A 56 0.76 5.98 -7.14
CA LYS A 56 0.64 7.37 -6.65
C LYS A 56 -0.66 8.03 -7.14
N VAL A 57 -0.96 7.89 -8.43
CA VAL A 57 -2.17 8.44 -9.05
C VAL A 57 -3.42 7.82 -8.44
N VAL A 58 -3.51 6.50 -8.40
CA VAL A 58 -4.66 5.77 -7.85
C VAL A 58 -4.94 6.21 -6.42
N LEU A 59 -3.94 6.20 -5.54
CA LEU A 59 -4.12 6.59 -4.14
C LEU A 59 -4.57 8.05 -3.99
N THR A 60 -4.00 8.95 -4.80
CA THR A 60 -4.35 10.37 -4.77
C THR A 60 -5.79 10.61 -5.28
N GLU A 61 -6.19 9.94 -6.36
CA GLU A 61 -7.53 10.05 -6.94
C GLU A 61 -8.59 9.42 -6.03
N SER A 62 -8.32 8.22 -5.51
CA SER A 62 -9.17 7.56 -4.54
C SER A 62 -9.39 8.43 -3.29
N SER A 63 -8.34 9.09 -2.79
CA SER A 63 -8.49 10.00 -1.67
C SER A 63 -9.38 11.21 -2.00
N LYS A 64 -9.32 11.75 -3.22
CA LYS A 64 -10.16 12.88 -3.63
C LYS A 64 -11.63 12.48 -3.79
N ASN A 65 -11.87 11.22 -4.14
CA ASN A 65 -13.20 10.65 -4.32
C ASN A 65 -13.76 10.03 -3.03
N GLU A 66 -13.17 10.34 -1.87
CA GLU A 66 -13.57 9.83 -0.55
C GLU A 66 -13.60 8.29 -0.46
N VAL A 67 -12.82 7.62 -1.30
CA VAL A 67 -12.64 6.17 -1.23
C VAL A 67 -11.75 5.84 -0.04
N GLU A 68 -12.13 4.80 0.71
CA GLU A 68 -11.35 4.29 1.82
C GLU A 68 -9.97 3.81 1.33
N ILE A 69 -8.94 4.58 1.69
CA ILE A 69 -7.56 4.22 1.35
C ILE A 69 -7.15 2.93 2.06
N SER A 70 -7.67 2.66 3.25
CA SER A 70 -7.56 1.38 3.96
C SER A 70 -7.92 0.20 3.06
N ALA A 71 -9.05 0.24 2.36
CA ALA A 71 -9.49 -0.82 1.46
C ALA A 71 -8.52 -1.04 0.28
N ILE A 72 -7.89 0.02 -0.21
CA ILE A 72 -6.86 -0.06 -1.27
C ILE A 72 -5.57 -0.68 -0.72
N LEU A 73 -5.16 -0.28 0.49
CA LEU A 73 -4.00 -0.86 1.16
C LEU A 73 -4.22 -2.34 1.46
N GLU A 74 -5.41 -2.72 1.90
CA GLU A 74 -5.80 -4.12 2.07
C GLU A 74 -5.72 -4.90 0.76
N TYR A 75 -6.21 -4.31 -0.33
CA TYR A 75 -6.12 -4.94 -1.66
C TYR A 75 -4.66 -5.17 -2.06
N LEU A 76 -3.81 -4.15 -1.91
CA LEU A 76 -2.37 -4.25 -2.21
C LEU A 76 -1.71 -5.31 -1.34
N ALA A 77 -2.03 -5.34 -0.05
CA ALA A 77 -1.45 -6.29 0.90
C ALA A 77 -1.91 -7.73 0.64
N LYS A 78 -3.20 -7.94 0.30
CA LYS A 78 -3.72 -9.23 -0.20
C LYS A 78 -2.92 -9.67 -1.41
N ARG A 79 -2.70 -8.79 -2.39
CA ARG A 79 -1.92 -9.16 -3.58
C ARG A 79 -0.49 -9.56 -3.23
N ILE A 80 0.19 -8.86 -2.32
CA ILE A 80 1.56 -9.22 -1.92
C ILE A 80 1.57 -10.59 -1.24
N ILE A 81 0.68 -10.83 -0.28
CA ILE A 81 0.60 -12.12 0.44
C ILE A 81 0.27 -13.27 -0.50
N TYR A 82 -0.71 -13.11 -1.40
CA TYR A 82 -1.12 -14.18 -2.30
C TYR A 82 -0.13 -14.42 -3.45
N PHE A 83 0.68 -13.42 -3.83
CA PHE A 83 1.70 -13.59 -4.87
C PHE A 83 2.88 -14.46 -4.38
N ASP A 84 3.24 -14.40 -3.09
CA ASP A 84 4.25 -15.30 -2.50
C ASP A 84 3.78 -16.76 -2.49
N PHE A 85 2.48 -17.01 -2.26
CA PHE A 85 1.94 -18.38 -2.21
C PHE A 85 1.85 -19.08 -3.58
N GLU A 86 1.72 -18.35 -4.68
CA GLU A 86 1.62 -18.95 -6.03
C GLU A 86 2.99 -19.21 -6.70
N HIS A 87 4.11 -18.81 -6.09
CA HIS A 87 5.46 -19.02 -6.64
C HIS A 87 6.32 -20.01 -5.83
N GLU A 88 5.77 -20.65 -4.80
CA GLU A 88 6.40 -21.74 -4.04
C GLU A 88 5.88 -23.16 -4.39
N VAL A 89 5.15 -23.36 -5.51
CA VAL A 89 4.62 -24.68 -5.94
C VAL A 89 5.17 -25.14 -7.28
#